data_AF-A0A975D8N2-F1
#
_entry.id   AF-A0A975D8N2-F1
#
_cell.length_a   1.000
_cell.length_b   1.000
_cell.length_c   1.000
_cell.angle_alpha   90.00
_cell.angle_beta   90.00
_cell.angle_gamma   90.00
#
_symmetry.space_group_name_H-M   'P 1'
#
loop_
_entity.id
_entity.type
_entity.pdbx_description
1 polymer ?
#
loop_
_entity_poly.entity_id
_entity_poly.type
_entity_poly.pdbx_seq_one_letter_code
_entity_poly.pdbx_strand_id
1 'polypeptide(L)'
;MKHARLTIALGLAALTAACGKKAETPVAVETNQAAPAAAMSGDMGNMAMAPAAPASIMAKGHGTVTAIDKAAGTITLNHGPIPEAKWPAMTMAFKAAPAITDAAKVGDKVDFDVTLVGSAGEVTAIQKKP
;
A
#
# COMPACT_ATOMS: atom_id res chain seq x y z
N MET A 1 -39.53 42.41 19.19
CA MET A 1 -40.71 41.99 18.42
C MET A 1 -40.29 40.71 17.68
N LYS A 2 -40.25 39.51 18.25
CA LYS A 2 -41.32 38.60 18.75
C LYS A 2 -42.46 38.34 17.75
N HIS A 3 -42.27 37.37 16.85
CA HIS A 3 -43.30 36.43 16.36
C HIS A 3 -42.56 35.11 16.06
N ALA A 4 -42.66 34.08 16.89
CA ALA A 4 -43.77 33.14 17.14
C ALA A 4 -43.72 31.94 16.18
N ARG A 5 -43.75 30.77 16.81
CA ARG A 5 -43.50 29.40 16.30
C ARG A 5 -44.66 28.91 15.42
N LEU A 6 -44.37 28.07 14.43
CA LEU A 6 -45.33 27.06 13.97
C LEU A 6 -44.62 25.77 13.56
N THR A 7 -44.75 24.77 14.41
CA THR A 7 -44.45 23.36 14.17
C THR A 7 -45.53 22.74 13.29
N ILE A 8 -45.16 22.14 12.16
CA ILE A 8 -45.95 21.10 11.49
C ILE A 8 -45.02 19.93 11.21
N ALA A 9 -45.25 18.84 11.92
CA ALA A 9 -44.77 17.51 11.59
C ALA A 9 -45.86 16.83 10.75
N LEU A 10 -45.51 16.30 9.58
CA LEU A 10 -46.17 15.13 9.00
C LEU A 10 -45.22 14.49 8.00
N GLY A 11 -44.84 13.25 8.29
CA GLY A 11 -43.85 12.50 7.52
C GLY A 11 -44.38 11.98 6.20
N LEU A 12 -43.45 11.65 5.31
CA LEU A 12 -43.64 10.60 4.33
C LEU A 12 -42.31 9.84 4.19
N ALA A 13 -42.33 8.60 4.65
CA ALA A 13 -41.25 7.64 4.50
C ALA A 13 -41.16 7.20 3.04
N ALA A 14 -39.96 7.23 2.47
CA ALA A 14 -39.63 6.52 1.24
C ALA A 14 -38.39 5.65 1.53
N LEU A 15 -38.65 4.34 1.64
CA LEU A 15 -37.64 3.29 1.70
C LEU A 15 -36.96 3.17 0.33
N THR A 16 -35.65 3.41 0.26
CA THR A 16 -34.81 2.91 -0.84
C THR A 16 -33.90 1.81 -0.32
N ALA A 17 -34.11 0.63 -0.89
CA ALA A 17 -33.44 -0.65 -0.72
C ALA A 17 -31.96 -0.59 -0.30
N ALA A 18 -31.68 -1.04 0.93
CA ALA A 18 -30.39 -1.57 1.32
C ALA A 18 -30.54 -3.09 1.50
N CYS A 19 -30.07 -3.85 0.51
CA CYS A 19 -30.02 -5.31 0.61
C CYS A 19 -28.87 -5.68 1.55
N GLY A 20 -29.18 -5.86 2.84
CA GLY A 20 -28.32 -6.54 3.79
C GLY A 20 -28.44 -8.05 3.61
N LYS A 21 -27.32 -8.76 3.50
CA LYS A 21 -27.24 -10.20 3.80
C LYS A 21 -26.49 -10.36 5.12
N LYS A 22 -27.24 -10.75 6.16
CA LYS A 22 -26.74 -11.32 7.41
C LYS A 22 -26.52 -12.82 7.20
N ALA A 23 -25.52 -13.32 7.93
CA ALA A 23 -25.02 -14.68 8.07
C ALA A 23 -26.07 -15.81 8.08
N GLU A 24 -25.67 -17.02 7.67
CA GLU A 24 -25.44 -18.14 8.59
C GLU A 24 -24.78 -19.36 7.89
N THR A 25 -23.81 -19.91 8.61
CA THR A 25 -23.03 -21.18 8.60
C THR A 25 -23.73 -22.48 8.12
N PRO A 26 -23.05 -23.66 8.09
CA PRO A 26 -21.63 -23.98 7.90
C PRO A 26 -21.43 -25.15 6.89
N VAL A 27 -20.23 -25.30 6.36
CA VAL A 27 -19.72 -26.63 5.99
C VAL A 27 -18.36 -26.77 6.69
N ALA A 28 -18.40 -27.39 7.87
CA ALA A 28 -17.30 -28.23 8.34
C ALA A 28 -17.05 -29.27 7.24
N VAL A 29 -15.86 -29.71 6.87
CA VAL A 29 -14.61 -30.03 7.56
C VAL A 29 -13.61 -30.13 6.38
N GLU A 30 -12.32 -29.87 6.51
CA GLU A 30 -11.42 -30.90 7.02
C GLU A 30 -10.08 -30.27 7.38
N THR A 31 -9.67 -30.61 8.59
CA THR A 31 -8.44 -30.28 9.26
C THR A 31 -7.30 -31.11 8.68
N ASN A 32 -6.24 -30.49 8.17
CA ASN A 32 -4.98 -31.21 7.99
C ASN A 32 -3.84 -30.42 8.64
N GLN A 33 -3.97 -30.23 9.94
CA GLN A 33 -2.80 -30.19 10.80
C GLN A 33 -2.57 -31.62 11.29
N ALA A 34 -1.61 -32.30 10.68
CA ALA A 34 -0.99 -33.50 11.22
C ALA A 34 0.47 -33.52 10.78
N ALA A 35 1.36 -33.19 11.71
CA ALA A 35 2.67 -33.84 11.74
C ALA A 35 2.52 -35.20 12.44
N PRO A 36 3.51 -36.12 12.38
CA PRO A 36 4.39 -36.50 11.29
C PRO A 36 4.17 -38.00 10.92
N ALA A 37 4.56 -38.43 9.72
CA ALA A 37 4.75 -39.86 9.46
C ALA A 37 6.02 -40.05 8.64
N ALA A 38 7.05 -40.53 9.33
CA ALA A 38 8.19 -41.16 8.69
C ALA A 38 7.71 -42.41 7.94
N ALA A 39 7.92 -42.46 6.63
CA ALA A 39 8.02 -43.69 5.88
C ALA A 39 9.00 -43.46 4.72
N MET A 40 10.15 -44.12 4.82
CA MET A 40 11.21 -44.16 3.84
C MET A 40 10.77 -44.95 2.60
N SER A 41 10.87 -44.34 1.41
CA SER A 41 11.43 -44.99 0.21
C SER A 41 11.63 -43.92 -0.86
N GLY A 42 12.86 -43.78 -1.37
CA GLY A 42 13.29 -42.65 -2.15
C GLY A 42 12.86 -42.67 -3.62
N ASP A 43 12.48 -41.50 -4.12
CA ASP A 43 12.91 -40.96 -5.41
C ASP A 43 12.96 -39.43 -5.29
N MET A 44 14.16 -38.87 -5.48
CA MET A 44 14.49 -37.46 -5.26
C MET A 44 14.17 -36.65 -6.52
N GLY A 45 13.13 -35.81 -6.49
CA GLY A 45 12.92 -34.88 -7.61
C GLY A 45 12.02 -33.67 -7.38
N ASN A 46 11.13 -33.68 -6.39
CA ASN A 46 10.21 -32.57 -6.15
C ASN A 46 10.49 -31.90 -4.80
N MET A 47 11.67 -31.29 -4.65
CA MET A 47 11.85 -30.27 -3.63
C MET A 47 10.96 -29.09 -4.02
N ALA A 48 9.80 -28.98 -3.38
CA ALA A 48 8.99 -27.78 -3.40
C ALA A 48 9.84 -26.64 -2.82
N MET A 49 10.48 -25.89 -3.70
CA MET A 49 11.18 -24.65 -3.38
C MET A 49 10.10 -23.68 -2.89
N ALA A 50 10.06 -23.43 -1.57
CA ALA A 50 9.20 -22.38 -1.03
C ALA A 50 9.50 -21.08 -1.79
N PRO A 51 8.49 -20.30 -2.19
CA PRO A 51 8.73 -19.04 -2.91
C PRO A 51 9.62 -18.16 -2.05
N ALA A 52 10.83 -17.87 -2.55
CA ALA A 52 11.78 -17.01 -1.88
C ALA A 52 11.17 -15.61 -1.76
N ALA A 53 11.22 -15.03 -0.55
CA ALA A 53 10.81 -13.66 -0.34
C ALA A 53 11.66 -12.73 -1.24
N PRO A 54 11.06 -11.68 -1.84
CA PRO A 54 11.80 -10.75 -2.67
C PRO A 54 12.89 -10.07 -1.84
N ALA A 55 14.14 -10.14 -2.32
CA ALA A 55 15.25 -9.46 -1.70
C ALA A 55 15.06 -7.94 -1.76
N SER A 56 15.49 -7.25 -0.70
CA SER A 56 15.52 -5.79 -0.70
C SER A 56 16.71 -5.27 -1.50
N ILE A 57 16.50 -4.18 -2.23
CA ILE A 57 17.56 -3.43 -2.91
C ILE A 57 17.59 -1.99 -2.40
N MET A 58 18.78 -1.48 -2.16
CA MET A 58 19.02 -0.05 -1.92
C MET A 58 19.31 0.60 -3.26
N ALA A 59 18.60 1.68 -3.58
CA ALA A 59 18.79 2.40 -4.83
C ALA A 59 18.78 3.91 -4.60
N LYS A 60 19.34 4.65 -5.56
CA LYS A 60 19.37 6.11 -5.55
C LYS A 60 18.60 6.63 -6.74
N GLY A 61 17.84 7.69 -6.52
CA GLY A 61 17.06 8.34 -7.56
C GLY A 61 17.18 9.85 -7.50
N HIS A 62 16.78 10.47 -8.60
CA HIS A 62 16.59 11.91 -8.71
C HIS A 62 15.25 12.16 -9.36
N GLY A 63 14.59 13.26 -9.03
CA GLY A 63 13.25 13.51 -9.57
C GLY A 63 12.65 14.82 -9.14
N THR A 64 11.37 14.98 -9.45
CA THR A 64 10.55 16.11 -8.99
C THR A 64 9.38 15.57 -8.16
N VAL A 65 9.13 16.19 -7.01
CA VAL A 65 7.96 15.88 -6.17
C VAL A 65 6.70 16.37 -6.88
N THR A 66 5.76 15.47 -7.18
CA THR A 66 4.51 15.82 -7.87
C THR A 66 3.30 15.81 -6.95
N ALA A 67 3.32 15.02 -5.88
CA ALA A 67 2.27 14.99 -4.86
C ALA A 67 2.82 14.49 -3.52
N ILE A 68 2.19 14.89 -2.41
CA ILE A 68 2.48 14.39 -1.07
C ILE A 68 1.15 14.06 -0.40
N ASP A 69 0.97 12.83 0.06
CA ASP A 69 -0.17 12.41 0.85
C ASP A 69 0.31 12.01 2.25
N LYS A 70 0.17 12.96 3.18
CA LYS A 70 0.59 12.76 4.59
C LYS A 70 -0.30 11.78 5.34
N ALA A 71 -1.57 11.62 4.92
CA ALA A 71 -2.47 10.67 5.55
C ALA A 71 -2.15 9.23 5.13
N ALA A 72 -1.80 9.03 3.85
CA ALA A 72 -1.36 7.72 3.34
C ALA A 72 0.12 7.39 3.62
N GLY A 73 0.91 8.39 4.03
CA GLY A 73 2.35 8.28 4.26
C GLY A 73 3.10 8.03 2.95
N THR A 74 2.74 8.77 1.89
CA THR A 74 3.32 8.60 0.56
C THR A 74 3.79 9.91 -0.05
N ILE A 75 4.82 9.82 -0.88
CA ILE A 75 5.33 10.89 -1.74
C ILE A 75 5.34 10.39 -3.18
N THR A 76 4.78 11.18 -4.09
CA THR A 76 4.80 10.88 -5.53
C THR A 76 5.94 11.64 -6.18
N LEU A 77 6.79 10.91 -6.88
CA LEU A 77 7.99 11.43 -7.54
C LEU A 77 7.88 11.13 -9.03
N ASN A 78 8.03 12.16 -9.86
CA ASN A 78 8.45 12.00 -11.25
C ASN A 78 9.97 11.81 -11.21
N HIS A 79 10.40 10.55 -11.18
CA HIS A 79 11.79 10.18 -11.04
C HIS A 79 12.43 9.89 -12.40
N GLY A 80 13.72 10.20 -12.50
CA GLY A 80 14.57 9.72 -13.59
C GLY A 80 14.84 8.22 -13.48
N PRO A 81 15.69 7.66 -14.36
CA PRO A 81 16.04 6.25 -14.30
C PRO A 81 16.65 5.86 -12.95
N ILE A 82 16.30 4.67 -12.46
CA ILE A 82 16.89 4.05 -11.26
C ILE A 82 17.61 2.77 -11.71
N PRO A 83 18.93 2.84 -12.01
CA PRO A 83 19.66 1.73 -12.62
C PRO A 83 19.71 0.46 -11.77
N GLU A 84 19.83 0.60 -10.45
CA GLU A 84 19.90 -0.51 -9.50
C GLU A 84 18.63 -1.36 -9.52
N ALA A 85 17.49 -0.72 -9.80
CA ALA A 85 16.18 -1.36 -9.94
C ALA A 85 15.82 -1.73 -11.39
N LYS A 86 16.63 -1.30 -12.37
CA LYS A 86 16.32 -1.34 -13.81
C LYS A 86 15.00 -0.64 -14.16
N TRP A 87 14.65 0.42 -13.42
CA TRP A 87 13.44 1.18 -13.68
C TRP A 87 13.72 2.37 -14.62
N PRO A 88 12.90 2.59 -15.65
CA PRO A 88 13.00 3.78 -16.48
C PRO A 88 12.53 5.02 -15.70
N ALA A 89 12.66 6.19 -16.32
CA ALA A 89 12.04 7.40 -15.79
C ALA A 89 10.50 7.25 -15.79
N MET A 90 9.86 7.48 -14.65
CA MET A 90 8.41 7.40 -14.51
C MET A 90 7.91 8.17 -13.28
N THR A 91 6.59 8.36 -13.19
CA THR A 91 5.94 8.94 -12.03
C THR A 91 5.37 7.83 -11.16
N MET A 92 5.81 7.74 -9.91
CA MET A 92 5.39 6.69 -8.98
C MET A 92 5.25 7.22 -7.55
N ALA A 93 4.32 6.64 -6.79
CA ALA A 93 4.15 6.89 -5.37
C ALA A 93 5.02 5.92 -4.55
N PHE A 94 5.76 6.46 -3.61
CA PHE A 94 6.61 5.73 -2.68
C PHE A 94 6.12 5.94 -1.26
N LYS A 95 6.31 4.94 -0.41
CA LYS A 95 6.16 5.13 1.04
C LYS A 95 7.23 6.08 1.56
N ALA A 96 6.89 6.87 2.55
CA ALA A 96 7.84 7.77 3.20
C ALA A 96 7.41 8.05 4.65
N ALA A 97 8.39 8.16 5.54
CA ALA A 97 8.15 8.60 6.90
C ALA A 97 7.66 10.07 6.94
N PRO A 98 6.89 10.48 7.97
CA PRO A 98 6.41 11.86 8.10
C PRO A 98 7.52 12.91 7.96
N ALA A 99 8.69 12.66 8.55
CA ALA A 99 9.85 13.53 8.46
C ALA A 99 10.29 13.84 7.02
N ILE A 100 10.16 12.88 6.10
CA ILE A 100 10.48 13.05 4.68
C ILE A 100 9.37 13.81 3.97
N THR A 101 8.10 13.47 4.24
CA THR A 101 6.95 14.17 3.65
C THR A 101 6.81 15.61 4.12
N ASP A 102 7.35 15.93 5.30
CA ASP A 102 7.35 17.27 5.88
C ASP A 102 8.54 18.12 5.39
N ALA A 103 9.65 17.50 5.02
CA ALA A 103 10.85 18.18 4.51
C ALA A 103 10.76 18.54 3.02
N ALA A 104 9.86 17.89 2.27
CA ALA A 104 9.68 18.09 0.83
C ALA A 104 8.44 18.93 0.53
N LYS A 105 8.45 19.65 -0.61
CA LYS A 105 7.25 20.26 -1.18
C LYS A 105 7.03 19.87 -2.63
N VAL A 106 5.77 19.91 -3.07
CA VAL A 106 5.41 19.72 -4.48
C VAL A 106 6.17 20.75 -5.33
N GLY A 107 6.74 20.27 -6.44
CA GLY A 107 7.60 21.03 -7.34
C GLY A 107 9.09 20.99 -6.99
N ASP A 108 9.49 20.44 -5.84
CA ASP A 108 10.91 20.29 -5.52
C ASP A 108 11.60 19.31 -6.44
N LYS A 109 12.74 19.72 -6.99
CA LYS A 109 13.74 18.81 -7.53
C LYS A 109 14.51 18.20 -6.37
N VAL A 110 14.62 16.89 -6.33
CA VAL A 110 15.21 16.16 -5.21
C VAL A 110 16.15 15.07 -5.70
N ASP A 111 17.19 14.81 -4.91
CA ASP A 111 17.92 13.55 -4.91
C ASP A 111 17.42 12.73 -3.70
N PHE A 112 17.23 11.42 -3.87
CA PHE A 112 16.62 10.58 -2.84
C PHE A 112 17.22 9.16 -2.82
N ASP A 113 17.18 8.55 -1.63
CA ASP A 113 17.51 7.15 -1.42
C ASP A 113 16.22 6.36 -1.21
N VAL A 114 16.14 5.17 -1.79
CA VAL A 114 14.96 4.31 -1.73
C VAL A 114 15.33 2.86 -1.44
N THR A 115 14.54 2.24 -0.55
CA THR A 115 14.52 0.79 -0.34
C THR A 115 13.43 0.18 -1.21
N LEU A 116 13.76 -0.78 -2.06
CA LEU A 116 12.77 -1.48 -2.88
C LEU A 116 12.68 -2.94 -2.46
N VAL A 117 11.46 -3.45 -2.36
CA VAL A 117 11.15 -4.86 -2.10
C VAL A 117 10.10 -5.31 -3.11
N GLY A 118 10.54 -6.08 -4.11
CA GLY A 118 9.69 -6.39 -5.27
C GLY A 118 9.32 -5.12 -6.03
N SER A 119 8.02 -4.79 -6.09
CA SER A 119 7.50 -3.57 -6.72
C SER A 119 7.21 -2.44 -5.72
N ALA A 120 7.34 -2.68 -4.43
CA ALA A 120 7.12 -1.65 -3.40
C ALA A 120 8.42 -0.87 -3.16
N GLY A 121 8.29 0.43 -2.92
CA GLY A 121 9.41 1.30 -2.60
C GLY A 121 9.13 2.24 -1.43
N GLU A 122 10.14 2.44 -0.58
CA GLU A 122 10.13 3.35 0.55
C GLU A 122 11.31 4.32 0.45
N VAL A 123 11.03 5.62 0.42
CA VAL A 123 12.05 6.67 0.46
C VAL A 123 12.62 6.73 1.88
N THR A 124 13.95 6.57 1.99
CA THR A 124 14.67 6.56 3.27
C THR A 124 15.47 7.84 3.51
N ALA A 125 15.77 8.58 2.45
CA ALA A 125 16.34 9.92 2.55
C ALA A 125 15.90 10.78 1.36
N ILE A 126 15.74 12.08 1.59
CA ILE A 126 15.42 13.05 0.54
C ILE A 126 16.25 14.32 0.75
N GLN A 127 16.80 14.87 -0.32
CA GLN A 127 17.56 16.10 -0.32
C GLN A 127 17.07 16.98 -1.46
N LYS A 128 16.66 18.21 -1.15
CA LYS A 128 16.28 19.18 -2.17
C LYS A 128 17.51 19.63 -2.95
N LYS A 129 17.43 19.60 -4.27
CA LYS A 129 18.45 20.17 -5.15
C LYS A 129 18.37 21.71 -5.10
N PRO A 130 19.51 22.41 -5.14
CA PRO A 130 19.55 23.87 -5.15
C PRO A 130 18.78 24.47 -6.33
#